data_AF-A0A9D7T6A4-F1
#
_entry.id   AF-A0A9D7T6A4-F1
#
_cell.length_a   1.000
_cell.length_b   1.000
_cell.length_c   1.000
_cell.angle_alpha   90.00
_cell.angle_beta   90.00
_cell.angle_gamma   90.00
#
_symmetry.space_group_name_H-M   'P 1'
#
loop_
_entity.id
_entity.type
_entity.pdbx_description
1 polymer ?
#
loop_
_entity_poly.entity_id
_entity_poly.type
_entity_poly.pdbx_seq_one_letter_code
_entity_poly.pdbx_strand_id
1 'polypeptide(L)'
;MTNRYKVILTKTEREQLTEQTRGGKSKAAKFVYARALLLCDAGEYGDPWTVADAALALGVTNHTMEHLNVEEGLEAVPARKAYRKPRGATFDGALTPA
;
A
#
# COMPACT_ATOMS: atom_id res chain seq x y z
N MET A 1 1.05 -5.20 17.21
CA MET A 1 0.38 -6.21 16.35
C MET A 1 1.46 -6.85 15.49
N THR A 2 1.51 -8.18 15.45
CA THR A 2 2.52 -8.94 14.71
C THR A 2 2.18 -8.94 13.22
N ASN A 3 3.15 -8.63 12.37
CA ASN A 3 2.99 -8.76 10.92
C ASN A 3 2.65 -10.21 10.61
N ARG A 4 1.50 -10.48 9.97
CA ARG A 4 1.11 -11.86 9.61
C ARG A 4 2.03 -12.45 8.54
N TYR A 5 2.76 -11.60 7.81
CA TYR A 5 3.66 -12.00 6.74
C TYR A 5 5.08 -11.51 7.03
N LYS A 6 6.04 -12.43 7.05
CA LYS A 6 7.46 -12.08 7.11
C LYS A 6 7.90 -11.69 5.70
N VAL A 7 8.26 -10.42 5.50
CA VAL A 7 8.85 -9.97 4.23
C VAL A 7 10.30 -10.45 4.20
N ILE A 8 10.68 -11.16 3.14
CA ILE A 8 12.06 -11.58 2.89
C ILE A 8 12.35 -11.18 1.45
N LEU A 9 13.30 -10.27 1.26
CA LEU A 9 13.70 -9.84 -0.07
C LEU A 9 15.02 -10.51 -0.48
N THR A 10 15.07 -10.95 -1.73
CA THR A 10 16.33 -11.24 -2.41
C THR A 10 17.07 -9.94 -2.74
N LYS A 11 18.37 -10.06 -3.01
CA LYS A 11 19.21 -8.91 -3.40
C LYS A 11 18.64 -8.18 -4.63
N THR A 12 18.20 -8.94 -5.64
CA THR A 12 17.64 -8.38 -6.87
C THR A 12 16.35 -7.60 -6.63
N GLU A 13 15.43 -8.14 -5.83
CA GLU A 13 14.16 -7.47 -5.51
C GLU A 13 14.41 -6.18 -4.73
N ARG A 14 15.35 -6.22 -3.78
CA ARG A 14 15.75 -5.03 -3.02
C ARG A 14 16.33 -3.95 -3.92
N GLU A 15 17.18 -4.30 -4.87
CA GLU A 15 17.75 -3.35 -5.85
C GLU A 15 16.64 -2.71 -6.70
N GLN A 16 15.70 -3.51 -7.20
CA GLN A 16 14.55 -3.01 -7.97
C GLN A 16 13.68 -2.06 -7.14
N LEU A 17 13.32 -2.44 -5.91
CA LEU A 17 12.54 -1.59 -5.00
C LEU A 17 13.30 -0.31 -4.65
N THR A 18 14.62 -0.39 -4.44
CA THR A 18 15.47 0.77 -4.18
C THR A 18 15.44 1.74 -5.35
N GLU A 19 15.54 1.24 -6.58
CA GLU A 19 15.46 2.08 -7.78
C GLU A 19 14.09 2.75 -7.91
N GLN A 20 13.00 2.02 -7.59
CA GLN A 20 11.66 2.60 -7.56
C GLN A 20 11.52 3.76 -6.56
N THR A 21 12.21 3.69 -5.41
CA THR A 21 12.21 4.79 -4.43
C THR A 21 13.06 5.99 -4.84
N ARG A 22 14.05 5.79 -5.72
CA ARG A 22 14.90 6.88 -6.28
C ARG A 22 14.24 7.59 -7.45
N GLY A 23 13.40 6.87 -8.20
CA GLY A 23 12.66 7.42 -9.33
C GLY A 23 11.57 8.41 -8.88
N GLY A 24 11.87 9.71 -8.88
CA GLY A 24 10.94 10.79 -8.51
C GLY A 24 9.70 10.95 -9.41
N LYS A 25 9.49 10.06 -10.38
CA LYS A 25 8.32 10.02 -11.29
C LYS A 25 7.29 8.94 -10.93
N SER A 26 7.54 8.17 -9.86
CA SER A 26 6.63 7.11 -9.43
C SER A 26 5.36 7.69 -8.77
N LYS A 27 4.23 6.97 -8.90
CA LYS A 27 3.02 7.31 -8.14
C LYS A 27 3.33 7.20 -6.64
N ALA A 28 2.85 8.14 -5.83
CA ALA A 28 3.09 8.15 -4.39
C ALA A 28 2.76 6.81 -3.70
N ALA A 29 1.68 6.14 -4.11
CA ALA A 29 1.32 4.82 -3.59
C ALA A 29 2.38 3.74 -3.88
N LYS A 30 3.01 3.78 -5.07
CA LYS A 30 4.09 2.87 -5.48
C LYS A 30 5.34 3.11 -4.64
N PHE A 31 5.69 4.38 -4.45
CA PHE A 31 6.81 4.77 -3.58
C PHE A 31 6.61 4.26 -2.15
N VAL A 32 5.43 4.49 -1.57
CA VAL A 32 5.11 4.08 -0.20
C VAL A 32 5.18 2.55 -0.06
N TYR A 33 4.61 1.80 -1.01
CA TYR A 33 4.68 0.33 -1.00
C TYR A 33 6.13 -0.17 -1.09
N ALA A 34 6.91 0.36 -2.04
CA ALA A 34 8.30 -0.04 -2.20
C ALA A 34 9.13 0.29 -0.95
N ARG A 35 8.92 1.46 -0.36
CA ARG A 35 9.63 1.87 0.86
C ARG A 35 9.20 1.03 2.07
N ALA A 36 7.92 0.69 2.18
CA ALA A 36 7.40 -0.20 3.22
C ALA A 36 8.03 -1.59 3.15
N LEU A 37 8.15 -2.19 1.96
CA LEU A 37 8.80 -3.49 1.78
C LEU A 37 10.27 -3.45 2.18
N LEU A 38 11.01 -2.39 1.82
CA LEU A 38 12.41 -2.22 2.19
C LEU A 38 12.62 -2.07 3.71
N LEU A 39 11.72 -1.34 4.39
CA LEU A 39 11.77 -1.14 5.83
C LEU A 39 11.32 -2.36 6.63
N CYS A 40 10.44 -3.19 6.08
CA CYS A 40 9.93 -4.39 6.75
C CYS A 40 10.70 -5.66 6.37
N ASP A 41 11.73 -5.55 5.53
CA ASP A 41 12.56 -6.69 5.11
C ASP A 41 13.23 -7.33 6.33
N ALA A 42 12.90 -8.58 6.58
CA ALA A 42 13.49 -9.39 7.64
C ALA A 42 14.46 -10.45 7.09
N GLY A 43 14.92 -10.24 5.84
CA GLY A 43 15.99 -11.01 5.18
C GLY A 43 17.39 -10.56 5.60
N GLU A 44 18.41 -11.15 4.97
CA GLU A 44 19.84 -10.95 5.29
C GLU A 44 20.29 -9.48 5.18
N TYR A 45 19.69 -8.74 4.26
CA TYR A 45 20.05 -7.35 3.99
C TYR A 45 19.11 -6.37 4.71
N GLY A 46 18.01 -6.86 5.25
CA GLY A 46 16.89 -6.10 5.79
C GLY A 46 17.19 -5.41 7.11
N ASP A 47 16.41 -4.38 7.41
CA ASP A 47 16.39 -3.74 8.72
C ASP A 47 15.03 -4.08 9.33
N PRO A 48 14.94 -4.81 10.46
CA PRO A 48 13.69 -5.44 10.87
C PRO A 48 12.78 -4.46 11.62
N TRP A 49 12.35 -3.39 10.96
CA TRP A 49 11.43 -2.43 11.58
C TRP A 49 10.12 -3.10 11.93
N THR A 50 9.50 -2.64 13.02
CA THR A 50 8.15 -3.07 13.33
C THR A 50 7.17 -2.42 12.34
N VAL A 51 6.04 -3.08 12.11
CA VAL A 51 4.95 -2.54 11.27
C VAL A 51 4.51 -1.15 11.75
N ALA A 52 4.49 -0.93 13.07
CA ALA A 52 4.08 0.33 13.65
C ALA A 52 5.09 1.45 13.34
N ASP A 53 6.39 1.17 13.48
CA ASP A 53 7.44 2.17 13.22
C ASP A 53 7.50 2.53 11.74
N ALA A 54 7.40 1.52 10.87
CA ALA A 54 7.37 1.72 9.43
C ALA A 54 6.10 2.47 8.98
N ALA A 55 4.93 2.16 9.55
CA ALA A 55 3.69 2.88 9.27
C ALA A 55 3.78 4.35 9.69
N LEU A 56 4.33 4.62 10.89
CA LEU A 56 4.53 5.96 11.42
C LEU A 56 5.49 6.77 10.54
N ALA A 57 6.62 6.19 10.14
CA ALA A 57 7.60 6.86 9.29
C ALA A 57 7.08 7.16 7.88
N LEU A 58 6.19 6.32 7.35
CA LEU A 58 5.58 6.50 6.02
C LEU A 58 4.28 7.33 6.04
N GLY A 59 3.76 7.65 7.22
CA GLY A 59 2.49 8.36 7.36
C GLY A 59 1.28 7.56 6.87
N VAL A 60 1.32 6.24 6.98
CA VAL A 60 0.22 5.34 6.59
C VAL A 60 -0.37 4.62 7.79
N THR A 61 -1.51 3.96 7.56
CA THR A 61 -2.15 3.15 8.60
C THR A 61 -1.51 1.77 8.68
N ASN A 62 -1.54 1.14 9.87
CA ASN A 62 -1.10 -0.25 10.05
C ASN A 62 -1.83 -1.21 9.08
N HIS A 63 -3.12 -0.97 8.81
CA HIS A 63 -3.90 -1.75 7.85
C HIS A 63 -3.26 -1.76 6.45
N THR A 64 -2.65 -0.66 6.01
CA THR A 64 -1.94 -0.60 4.73
C THR A 64 -0.74 -1.54 4.72
N MET A 65 -0.01 -1.63 5.84
CA MET A 65 1.17 -2.46 5.98
C MET A 65 0.83 -3.95 6.11
N GLU A 66 -0.33 -4.30 6.65
CA GLU A 66 -0.78 -5.70 6.78
C GLU A 66 -1.06 -6.40 5.44
N HIS A 67 -1.22 -5.63 4.36
CA HIS A 67 -1.42 -6.11 3.00
C HIS A 67 -0.17 -5.99 2.12
N LEU A 68 1.02 -5.89 2.73
CA LEU A 68 2.27 -5.87 1.98
C LEU A 68 2.52 -7.23 1.32
N ASN A 69 2.70 -7.20 0.00
CA ASN A 69 3.14 -8.32 -0.81
C ASN A 69 4.29 -7.86 -1.71
N VAL A 70 5.36 -8.66 -1.78
CA VAL A 70 6.57 -8.35 -2.57
C VAL A 70 6.23 -8.26 -4.05
N GLU A 71 5.46 -9.22 -4.58
CA GLU A 71 4.99 -9.25 -5.97
C GLU A 71 4.20 -7.98 -6.33
N GLU A 72 3.31 -7.54 -5.43
CA GLU A 72 2.52 -6.32 -5.64
C GLU A 72 3.39 -5.06 -5.57
N GLY A 73 4.40 -5.02 -4.69
CA GLY A 73 5.36 -3.91 -4.65
C GLY A 73 6.26 -3.82 -5.88
N LEU A 74 6.51 -4.94 -6.57
CA LEU A 74 7.29 -4.99 -7.81
C LEU A 74 6.44 -4.63 -9.03
N GLU A 75 5.19 -5.12 -9.12
CA GLU A 75 4.32 -4.89 -10.29
C GLU A 75 3.33 -3.71 -10.14
N ALA A 76 2.69 -3.53 -8.98
CA ALA A 76 1.37 -2.91 -8.93
C ALA A 76 1.17 -1.88 -7.80
N VAL A 77 0.73 -0.68 -8.19
CA VAL A 77 -0.19 0.06 -7.32
C VAL A 77 -1.47 -0.77 -7.29
N PRO A 78 -2.09 -1.09 -6.14
CA PRO A 78 -3.39 -1.73 -6.11
C PRO A 78 -4.33 -0.94 -7.01
N ALA A 79 -4.82 -1.58 -8.08
CA ALA A 79 -5.69 -0.92 -9.04
C ALA A 79 -6.91 -0.40 -8.28
N ARG A 80 -7.18 0.91 -8.40
CA ARG A 80 -8.31 1.53 -7.71
C ARG A 80 -9.57 0.77 -8.12
N LYS A 81 -10.24 0.14 -7.15
CA LYS A 81 -11.46 -0.63 -7.41
C LYS A 81 -12.43 0.26 -8.18
N ALA A 82 -12.88 -0.21 -9.35
CA ALA A 82 -13.78 0.55 -10.20
C ALA A 82 -15.01 0.96 -9.38
N TYR A 83 -15.40 2.24 -9.48
CA TYR A 83 -16.54 2.77 -8.76
C TYR A 83 -17.80 1.97 -9.13
N ARG A 84 -18.41 1.31 -8.13
CA ARG A 84 -19.71 0.65 -8.31
C ARG A 84 -20.72 1.77 -8.59
N LYS A 85 -21.46 1.68 -9.71
CA LYS A 85 -22.52 2.65 -10.05
C LYS A 85 -23.35 2.96 -8.79
N PRO A 86 -23.64 4.25 -8.49
CA PRO A 86 -24.55 4.58 -7.40
C PRO A 86 -25.88 3.88 -7.66
N ARG A 87 -26.54 3.36 -6.61
CA ARG A 87 -27.91 2.88 -6.74
C ARG A 87 -28.77 4.03 -7.28
N GLY A 88 -29.62 3.75 -8.28
CA GLY A 88 -30.51 4.76 -8.85
C GLY A 88 -31.30 5.44 -7.75
N ALA A 89 -31.28 6.77 -7.71
CA ALA A 89 -32.06 7.53 -6.75
C ALA A 89 -33.54 7.46 -7.16
N THR A 90 -34.39 6.84 -6.36
CA THR A 90 -35.84 7.04 -6.41
C THR A 90 -36.17 8.21 -5.52
N PHE A 91 -36.55 9.33 -6.14
CA PHE A 91 -37.11 10.49 -5.44
C PHE A 91 -38.63 10.31 -5.41
N ASP A 92 -39.19 9.91 -4.26
CA ASP A 92 -40.64 9.72 -4.09
C ASP A 92 -41.28 10.94 -3.39
N GLY A 93 -40.91 12.12 -3.86
CA GLY A 93 -41.40 13.38 -3.32
C GLY A 93 -42.79 13.68 -3.83
N ALA A 94 -43.83 13.27 -3.10
CA ALA A 94 -45.15 13.86 -3.24
C ALA A 94 -45.11 15.31 -2.72
N LEU A 95 -44.97 16.27 -3.64
CA LEU A 95 -45.06 17.69 -3.34
C LEU A 95 -46.55 18.02 -3.09
N THR A 96 -46.96 18.14 -1.83
CA THR A 96 -48.30 18.65 -1.48
C THR A 96 -48.21 20.17 -1.38
N PRO A 97 -48.86 20.94 -2.27
CA PRO A 97 -48.96 22.39 -2.10
C PRO A 97 -49.91 22.71 -0.93
N ALA A 98 -49.53 23.71 -0.12
CA ALA A 98 -50.30 24.27 0.98
C ALA A 98 -51.38 25.26 0.49
#